data_AF-M6KBC7-F1
#
_entry.id   AF-M6KBC7-F1
#
_cell.length_a   1.000
_cell.length_b   1.000
_cell.length_c   1.000
_cell.angle_alpha   90.00
_cell.angle_beta   90.00
_cell.angle_gamma   90.00
#
_symmetry.space_group_name_H-M   'P 1'
#
loop_
_entity.id
_entity.type
_entity.pdbx_description
1 polymer ?
#
loop_
_entity_poly.entity_id
_entity_poly.type
_entity_poly.pdbx_seq_one_letter_code
_entity_poly.pdbx_strand_id
1 'polypeptide(L)' 'MRPRKVCVCNQISEEEILTSIRNGNDTLQKLMDDTGVSTGCGTCSSAILKILAKELKVSRE' A
#
# COMPACT_ATOMS: atom_id res chain seq x y z
N MET A 1 -14.51 14.69 -0.14
CA MET A 1 -14.47 13.37 0.52
C MET A 1 -13.05 13.18 1.03
N ARG A 2 -12.81 12.74 2.27
CA ARG A 2 -11.45 12.48 2.74
C ARG A 2 -11.01 11.09 2.26
N PRO A 3 -9.83 10.92 1.64
CA PRO A 3 -9.37 9.63 1.16
C PRO A 3 -9.16 8.68 2.35
N ARG A 4 -9.49 7.40 2.15
CA ARG A 4 -9.35 6.37 3.18
C ARG A 4 -7.87 6.18 3.51
N LYS A 5 -7.49 6.47 4.75
CA LYS A 5 -6.14 6.21 5.27
C LYS A 5 -6.02 4.76 5.70
N VAL A 6 -5.07 4.05 5.09
CA VAL A 6 -4.75 2.64 5.39
C VAL A 6 -3.68 2.59 6.48
N CYS A 7 -2.67 3.46 6.39
CA CYS A 7 -1.69 3.65 7.45
C CYS A 7 -1.96 4.98 8.14
N VAL A 8 -2.37 4.93 9.42
CA VAL A 8 -2.63 6.15 10.20
C VAL A 8 -1.32 6.80 10.68
N CYS A 9 -0.32 5.98 11.05
CA CYS A 9 0.98 6.49 11.55
C CYS A 9 1.65 7.43 10.55
N ASN A 10 1.72 7.01 9.29
CA ASN A 10 2.39 7.78 8.23
C ASN A 10 1.39 8.48 7.32
N GLN A 11 0.10 8.51 7.71
CA GLN A 11 -0.99 9.14 6.96
C GLN A 11 -1.05 8.71 5.48
N ILE A 12 -0.81 7.44 5.19
CA ILE A 12 -0.82 6.89 3.82
C ILE A 12 -2.23 6.40 3.46
N SER A 13 -2.73 6.86 2.31
CA SER A 13 -4.02 6.47 1.75
C SER A 13 -3.97 5.21 0.89
N GLU A 14 -5.14 4.60 0.67
CA GLU A 14 -5.28 3.48 -0.25
C GLU A 14 -4.85 3.85 -1.68
N GLU A 15 -5.18 5.06 -2.13
CA GLU A 15 -4.81 5.58 -3.46
C GLU A 15 -3.28 5.73 -3.63
N GLU A 16 -2.57 6.19 -2.59
CA GLU A 16 -1.10 6.28 -2.60
C GLU A 16 -0.47 4.89 -2.71
N ILE A 17 -1.00 3.90 -1.98
CA ILE A 17 -0.54 2.51 -2.07
C ILE A 17 -0.77 1.96 -3.48
N LEU A 18 -1.96 2.15 -4.05
CA LEU A 18 -2.29 1.68 -5.40
C LEU A 18 -1.41 2.34 -6.47
N THR A 19 -1.18 3.64 -6.36
CA THR A 19 -0.27 4.38 -7.25
C THR A 19 1.15 3.81 -7.17
N SER A 20 1.64 3.56 -5.96
CA SER A 20 2.96 2.96 -5.75
C SER A 20 3.07 1.56 -6.35
N ILE A 21 2.03 0.71 -6.21
CA ILE A 21 1.98 -0.62 -6.84
C ILE A 21 2.05 -0.50 -8.37
N ARG A 22 1.28 0.42 -8.96
CA ARG A 22 1.27 0.67 -10.42
C ARG A 22 2.60 1.19 -10.95
N ASN A 23 3.38 1.87 -10.10
CA ASN A 23 4.74 2.31 -10.43
C ASN A 23 5.76 1.15 -10.39
N GLY A 24 5.34 -0.08 -10.06
CA GLY A 24 6.18 -1.28 -10.08
C GLY A 24 6.58 -1.79 -8.68
N ASN A 25 6.01 -1.23 -7.61
CA ASN A 25 6.25 -1.71 -6.25
C ASN A 25 5.37 -2.93 -5.93
N ASP A 26 5.82 -4.07 -6.42
CA ASP A 26 5.15 -5.38 -6.36
C ASP A 26 5.42 -6.19 -5.07
N THR A 27 6.10 -5.60 -4.09
CA THR A 27 6.36 -6.24 -2.79
C THR A 27 6.08 -5.28 -1.64
N LEU A 28 5.77 -5.85 -0.46
CA LEU A 28 5.60 -5.03 0.74
C LEU A 28 6.85 -4.22 1.04
N GLN A 29 8.05 -4.81 0.90
CA GLN A 29 9.32 -4.09 1.13
C GLN A 29 9.44 -2.85 0.25
N LYS A 30 9.21 -2.97 -1.06
CA LYS A 30 9.24 -1.84 -1.99
C LYS A 30 8.22 -0.76 -1.61
N LEU A 31 7.01 -1.16 -1.18
CA LEU A 31 6.01 -0.20 -0.68
C LEU A 31 6.45 0.51 0.58
N MET A 32 7.08 -0.20 1.53
CA MET A 32 7.62 0.38 2.75
C MET A 32 8.73 1.38 2.43
N ASP A 33 9.62 1.07 1.48
CA ASP A 33 10.74 1.93 1.09
C ASP A 33 10.26 3.18 0.32
N ASP A 34 9.26 3.05 -0.54
CA ASP A 34 8.73 4.14 -1.37
C ASP A 34 7.79 5.08 -0.61
N THR A 35 6.84 4.53 0.15
CA THR A 35 5.77 5.31 0.80
C THR A 35 5.96 5.46 2.31
N GLY A 36 6.89 4.72 2.90
CA GLY A 36 7.03 4.62 4.35
C GLY A 36 5.91 3.82 5.01
N VAL A 37 4.98 3.21 4.28
CA VAL A 37 3.85 2.48 4.89
C VAL A 37 4.37 1.36 5.81
N SER A 38 3.63 1.04 6.87
CA SER A 38 3.96 -0.09 7.77
C SER A 38 5.29 -0.02 8.55
N THR A 39 6.05 1.08 8.46
CA THR A 39 7.31 1.28 9.20
C THR A 39 7.13 1.71 10.66
N GLY A 40 5.89 2.06 11.06
CA GLY A 40 5.53 2.43 12.43
C GLY A 40 5.02 1.24 13.25
N CYS A 41 3.72 1.23 13.55
CA CYS A 41 3.12 0.20 14.42
C CYS A 41 2.82 -1.15 13.73
N GLY A 42 2.91 -1.23 12.40
CA GLY A 42 2.68 -2.46 11.63
C GLY A 42 1.23 -2.97 11.55
N THR A 43 0.24 -2.33 12.20
CA THR A 43 -1.17 -2.82 12.21
C THR A 43 -1.82 -2.84 10.83
N CYS A 44 -1.35 -1.98 9.93
CA CYS A 44 -1.83 -1.87 8.56
C CYS A 44 -1.21 -2.92 7.60
N SER A 45 -0.18 -3.67 8.00
CA SER A 45 0.53 -4.66 7.14
C SER A 45 -0.42 -5.62 6.44
N SER A 46 -1.37 -6.19 7.17
CA SER A 46 -2.31 -7.18 6.65
C SER A 46 -3.26 -6.58 5.60
N ALA A 47 -3.67 -5.32 5.78
CA ALA A 47 -4.50 -4.61 4.81
C ALA A 47 -3.72 -4.28 3.53
N ILE A 48 -2.46 -3.85 3.67
CA ILE A 48 -1.57 -3.53 2.55
C ILE A 48 -1.29 -4.79 1.72
N LEU A 49 -0.98 -5.92 2.35
CA LEU A 49 -0.77 -7.19 1.66
C LEU A 49 -1.99 -7.64 0.87
N LYS A 50 -3.21 -7.41 1.38
CA LYS A 50 -4.46 -7.70 0.64
C LYS A 50 -4.62 -6.79 -0.57
N ILE A 51 -4.34 -5.49 -0.43
CA ILE A 51 -4.40 -4.52 -1.53
C ILE A 51 -3.37 -4.90 -2.61
N LEU A 52 -2.12 -5.17 -2.19
CA LEU A 52 -1.04 -5.61 -3.07
C LEU A 52 -1.40 -6.86 -3.87
N ALA A 53 -1.84 -7.91 -3.18
CA ALA A 53 -2.22 -9.16 -3.82
C ALA A 53 -3.43 -9.01 -4.75
N LYS A 54 -4.34 -8.07 -4.47
CA LYS A 54 -5.48 -7.77 -5.33
C LYS A 54 -5.03 -7.03 -6.59
N GLU A 55 -4.28 -5.93 -6.46
CA GLU A 55 -3.86 -5.10 -7.59
C GLU A 55 -2.96 -5.90 -8.55
N LEU A 56 -1.99 -6.66 -8.04
CA LEU A 56 -1.09 -7.49 -8.86
C LEU A 56 -1.79 -8.63 -9.62
N LYS A 57 -2.97 -9.06 -9.18
CA LYS A 57 -3.80 -10.03 -9.91
C LYS A 57 -4.60 -9.36 -11.02
N VAL A 58 -5.04 -8.11 -10.81
CA VAL A 58 -5.85 -7.35 -11.77
C VAL A 58 -5.01 -6.86 -12.96
N SER A 59 -3.73 -6.51 -12.77
CA SER A 59 -2.87 -6.01 -13.85
C SER A 59 -2.38 -7.07 -14.86
N ARG A 60 -2.96 -8.28 -14.88
CA ARG A 60 -2.56 -9.39 -15.77
C ARG A 60 -3.58 -9.70 -16.88
N GLU A 61 -4.50 -8.79 -17.17
CA GLU A 61 -5.58 -8.98 -18.16
C GLU A 61 -5.50 -7.94 -19.29
#